data_AF-A0A2V2FZG0-F1
#
_entry.id   AF-A0A2V2FZG0-F1
#
_cell.length_a   1.000
_cell.length_b   1.000
_cell.length_c   1.000
_cell.angle_alpha   90.00
_cell.angle_beta   90.00
_cell.angle_gamma   90.00
#
_symmetry.space_group_name_H-M   'P 1'
#
loop_
_entity.id
_entity.type
_entity.pdbx_description
1 polymer ?
#
loop_
_entity_poly.entity_id
_entity_poly.type
_entity_poly.pdbx_seq_one_letter_code
_entity_poly.pdbx_strand_id
1 'polypeptide(L)'
;MSQAVRIQVTDEEKQWLFALVRSTVERGLAGLPPLAEGELPEAPEGALRERLGAFVTLRRQGELRGCIGLMRPMLPLYQTVAAMARAAAFEDPRFRPLAAAEWPEVDFDISILGPTSPCPDIDLIELGRHGLMLEARGRTAVFLPQVPVEQGWSVKGTLEQLCRKASLPPGTWRDRTAVIYWYEATVIHP
;
A
#
# COMPACT_ATOMS: atom_id res chain seq x y z
N MET A 1 -22.16 -1.77 -12.49
CA MET A 1 -21.44 -0.60 -11.94
C MET A 1 -20.72 -1.10 -10.69
N SER A 2 -19.41 -1.35 -10.76
CA SER A 2 -18.65 -1.80 -9.58
C SER A 2 -18.25 -0.59 -8.76
N GLN A 3 -18.82 -0.46 -7.56
CA GLN A 3 -18.37 0.51 -6.57
C GLN A 3 -17.00 0.08 -6.03
N ALA A 4 -16.16 1.04 -5.65
CA ALA A 4 -14.96 0.75 -4.90
C ALA A 4 -15.36 0.15 -3.54
N VAL A 5 -14.78 -1.01 -3.19
CA VAL A 5 -15.15 -1.74 -1.97
C VAL A 5 -14.07 -1.53 -0.93
N ARG A 6 -14.47 -1.08 0.26
CA ARG A 6 -13.60 -0.99 1.42
C ARG A 6 -13.46 -2.35 2.07
N ILE A 7 -12.23 -2.81 2.25
CA ILE A 7 -11.96 -4.02 3.03
C ILE A 7 -12.10 -3.68 4.52
N GLN A 8 -12.89 -4.48 5.22
CA GLN A 8 -13.00 -4.44 6.67
C GLN A 8 -12.14 -5.57 7.25
N VAL A 9 -11.33 -5.22 8.25
CA VAL A 9 -10.57 -6.16 9.06
C VAL A 9 -11.01 -6.00 10.50
N THR A 10 -11.26 -7.12 11.19
CA THR A 10 -11.64 -7.15 12.59
C THR A 10 -10.47 -6.75 13.50
N ASP A 11 -10.73 -6.47 14.77
CA ASP A 11 -9.67 -6.11 15.70
C ASP A 11 -8.72 -7.28 15.99
N GLU A 12 -9.22 -8.51 15.97
CA GLU A 12 -8.40 -9.72 16.08
C GLU A 12 -7.45 -9.84 14.87
N GLU A 13 -7.99 -9.65 13.66
CA GLU A 13 -7.22 -9.66 12.41
C GLU A 13 -6.15 -8.56 12.38
N LYS A 14 -6.47 -7.36 12.89
CA LYS A 14 -5.50 -6.26 13.01
C LYS A 14 -4.36 -6.62 13.95
N GLN A 15 -4.67 -7.10 15.17
CA GLN A 15 -3.65 -7.46 16.15
C GLN A 15 -2.74 -8.57 15.63
N TRP A 16 -3.32 -9.54 14.90
CA TRP A 16 -2.55 -10.58 14.24
C TRP A 16 -1.59 -10.01 13.19
N LEU A 17 -2.05 -9.10 12.32
CA LEU A 17 -1.19 -8.44 11.33
C LEU A 17 -0.09 -7.60 11.97
N PHE A 18 -0.37 -6.93 13.09
CA PHE A 18 0.65 -6.15 13.81
C PHE A 18 1.73 -7.06 14.42
N ALA A 19 1.35 -8.19 15.02
CA ALA A 19 2.29 -9.18 15.52
C ALA A 19 3.14 -9.77 14.38
N LEU A 20 2.53 -10.01 13.22
CA LEU A 20 3.25 -10.48 12.03
C LEU A 20 4.28 -9.45 11.54
N VAL A 21 3.93 -8.16 11.47
CA VAL A 21 4.89 -7.11 11.09
C VAL A 21 6.05 -7.07 12.05
N ARG A 22 5.80 -7.05 13.37
CA ARG A 22 6.83 -7.00 14.41
C ARG A 22 7.79 -8.17 14.29
N SER A 23 7.26 -9.40 14.31
CA SER A 23 8.08 -10.62 14.21
C SER A 23 8.89 -10.68 12.92
N THR A 24 8.33 -10.21 11.80
CA THR A 24 9.02 -10.19 10.50
C THR A 24 10.19 -9.22 10.49
N VAL A 25 10.01 -8.01 11.04
CA VAL A 25 11.07 -7.00 11.12
C VAL A 25 12.14 -7.44 12.10
N GLU A 26 11.77 -7.93 13.29
CA GLU A 26 12.70 -8.44 14.31
C GLU A 26 13.54 -9.60 13.80
N ARG A 27 12.95 -10.52 13.03
CA ARG A 27 13.68 -11.59 12.35
C ARG A 27 14.73 -11.03 11.38
N GLY A 28 14.38 -10.02 10.58
CA GLY A 28 15.33 -9.36 9.69
C GLY A 28 16.46 -8.64 10.44
N LEU A 29 16.14 -7.97 11.55
CA LEU A 29 17.13 -7.33 12.43
C LEU A 29 18.09 -8.34 13.08
N ALA A 30 17.62 -9.56 13.34
CA ALA A 30 18.45 -10.67 13.80
C ALA A 30 19.33 -11.29 12.69
N GLY A 31 19.31 -10.74 11.47
CA GLY A 31 20.09 -11.25 10.34
C GLY A 31 19.54 -12.54 9.72
N LEU A 32 18.31 -12.93 10.08
CA LEU A 32 17.70 -14.17 9.59
C LEU A 32 17.03 -13.94 8.21
N PRO A 33 17.00 -14.98 7.36
CA PRO A 33 16.32 -14.93 6.08
C PRO A 33 14.80 -14.72 6.25
N PRO A 34 14.09 -14.22 5.23
CA PRO A 34 12.62 -14.18 5.25
C PRO A 34 12.06 -15.59 5.47
N LEU A 35 10.91 -15.66 6.14
CA LEU A 35 10.16 -16.92 6.25
C LEU A 35 9.69 -17.34 4.86
N ALA A 36 9.83 -18.62 4.53
CA ALA A 36 9.20 -19.17 3.35
C ALA A 36 7.67 -19.18 3.51
N GLU A 37 6.93 -19.31 2.41
CA GLU A 37 5.45 -19.25 2.41
C GLU A 37 4.80 -20.23 3.40
N GLY A 38 5.35 -21.44 3.53
CA GLY A 38 4.88 -22.46 4.47
C GLY A 38 5.40 -22.34 5.90
N GLU A 39 6.27 -21.36 6.17
CA GLU A 39 6.81 -21.10 7.52
C GLU A 39 6.15 -19.90 8.21
N LEU A 40 5.32 -19.14 7.48
CA LEU A 40 4.51 -18.08 8.07
C LEU A 40 3.47 -18.70 9.02
N PRO A 41 3.17 -18.02 10.15
CA PRO A 41 2.10 -18.47 11.04
C PRO A 41 0.79 -18.56 10.27
N GLU A 42 -0.01 -19.59 10.56
CA GLU A 42 -1.31 -19.77 9.91
C GLU A 42 -2.23 -18.59 10.27
N ALA A 43 -2.67 -17.87 9.24
CA ALA A 43 -3.56 -16.73 9.40
C ALA A 43 -4.99 -17.20 9.72
N PRO A 44 -5.74 -16.47 10.57
CA PRO A 44 -7.18 -16.67 10.75
C PRO A 44 -7.93 -16.70 9.41
N GLU A 45 -9.11 -17.33 9.39
CA GLU A 45 -10.03 -17.21 8.26
C GLU A 45 -10.53 -15.76 8.12
N GLY A 46 -10.92 -15.37 6.90
CA GLY A 46 -11.41 -14.03 6.61
C GLY A 46 -10.47 -13.23 5.70
N ALA A 47 -10.38 -11.92 5.95
CA ALA A 47 -9.74 -10.96 5.04
C ALA A 47 -8.24 -11.21 4.88
N LEU A 48 -7.57 -11.81 5.88
CA LEU A 48 -6.14 -12.12 5.79
C LEU A 48 -5.82 -13.11 4.67
N ARG A 49 -6.74 -14.05 4.38
CA ARG A 49 -6.55 -15.07 3.35
C ARG A 49 -6.97 -14.59 1.95
N GLU A 50 -7.62 -13.44 1.85
CA GLU A 50 -7.97 -12.83 0.57
C GLU A 50 -6.73 -12.30 -0.14
N ARG A 51 -6.71 -12.41 -1.47
CA ARG A 51 -5.65 -11.81 -2.28
C ARG A 51 -5.87 -10.30 -2.34
N LEU A 52 -5.03 -9.56 -1.62
CA LEU A 52 -5.12 -8.11 -1.49
C LEU A 52 -3.74 -7.47 -1.63
N GLY A 53 -3.73 -6.29 -2.22
CA GLY A 53 -2.57 -5.41 -2.17
C GLY A 53 -2.44 -4.77 -0.79
N ALA A 54 -1.22 -4.47 -0.37
CA ALA A 54 -0.99 -3.72 0.85
C ALA A 54 0.33 -2.95 0.79
N PHE A 55 0.39 -1.86 1.55
CA PHE A 55 1.63 -1.14 1.86
C PHE A 55 1.91 -1.25 3.35
N VAL A 56 3.17 -1.42 3.70
CA VAL A 56 3.65 -1.24 5.08
C VAL A 56 4.52 0.01 5.11
N THR A 57 4.18 0.92 5.98
CA THR A 57 4.91 2.17 6.21
C THR A 57 5.54 2.12 7.58
N LEU A 58 6.83 2.43 7.66
CA LEU A 58 7.57 2.63 8.90
C LEU A 58 7.79 4.12 9.11
N ARG A 59 7.62 4.59 10.34
CA ARG A 59 7.86 5.97 10.74
C ARG A 59 8.74 6.00 11.98
N ARG A 60 9.67 6.93 12.05
CA ARG A 60 10.50 7.17 13.23
C ARG A 60 10.29 8.61 13.66
N GLN A 61 9.82 8.83 14.89
CA GLN A 61 9.53 10.16 15.42
C GLN A 61 8.58 10.97 14.50
N GLY A 62 7.59 10.29 13.91
CA GLY A 62 6.63 10.89 12.97
C GLY A 62 7.10 11.01 11.51
N GLU A 63 8.40 10.87 11.25
CA GLU A 63 8.96 10.98 9.89
C GLU A 63 8.98 9.63 9.16
N LEU A 64 8.83 9.65 7.83
CA LEU A 64 8.89 8.45 7.00
C LEU A 64 10.27 7.78 7.09
N ARG A 65 10.31 6.50 7.49
CA ARG A 65 11.54 5.69 7.61
C ARG A 65 11.64 4.55 6.59
N GLY A 66 10.51 4.19 5.98
CA GLY A 66 10.43 3.21 4.89
C GLY A 66 8.97 3.02 4.47
N CYS A 67 8.70 2.80 3.20
CA CYS A 67 7.36 2.44 2.73
C CYS A 67 7.44 1.65 1.44
N ILE A 68 7.00 0.40 1.50
CA ILE A 68 6.96 -0.52 0.36
C ILE A 68 5.60 -1.21 0.34
N GLY A 69 5.08 -1.47 -0.86
CA GLY A 69 3.80 -2.13 -1.03
C GLY A 69 3.60 -2.73 -2.40
N LEU A 70 2.60 -3.60 -2.50
CA LEU A 70 2.15 -4.23 -3.72
C LEU A 70 0.73 -3.75 -4.04
N MET A 71 0.58 -3.19 -5.24
CA MET A 71 -0.72 -2.74 -5.74
C MET A 71 -1.60 -3.89 -6.21
N ARG A 72 -1.01 -4.84 -6.94
CA ARG A 72 -1.76 -5.96 -7.51
C ARG A 72 -1.90 -7.06 -6.45
N PRO A 73 -3.11 -7.57 -6.21
CA PRO A 73 -3.35 -8.65 -5.25
C PRO A 73 -2.81 -9.99 -5.76
N MET A 74 -1.50 -10.22 -5.60
CA MET A 74 -0.85 -11.45 -6.07
C MET A 74 -0.89 -12.55 -5.01
N LEU A 75 -0.77 -12.19 -3.74
CA LEU A 75 -0.70 -13.12 -2.60
C LEU A 75 -1.82 -12.81 -1.61
N PRO A 76 -2.19 -13.79 -0.74
CA PRO A 76 -2.99 -13.53 0.45
C PRO A 76 -2.45 -12.34 1.26
N LEU A 77 -3.35 -11.54 1.84
CA LEU A 77 -3.00 -10.31 2.54
C LEU A 77 -1.90 -10.51 3.60
N TYR A 78 -1.98 -11.57 4.40
CA TYR A 78 -0.95 -11.84 5.42
C TYR A 78 0.45 -12.03 4.82
N GLN A 79 0.56 -12.74 3.70
CA GLN A 79 1.82 -12.94 3.00
C GLN A 79 2.32 -11.64 2.40
N THR A 80 1.42 -10.86 1.79
CA THR A 80 1.72 -9.52 1.27
C THR A 80 2.28 -8.63 2.39
N VAL A 81 1.61 -8.58 3.55
CA VAL A 81 2.05 -7.76 4.69
C VAL A 81 3.42 -8.20 5.20
N ALA A 82 3.69 -9.50 5.35
CA ALA A 82 5.00 -9.99 5.77
C ALA A 82 6.10 -9.55 4.78
N ALA A 83 5.89 -9.80 3.49
CA ALA A 83 6.86 -9.43 2.45
C ALA A 83 7.11 -7.91 2.43
N MET A 84 6.04 -7.10 2.50
CA MET A 84 6.13 -5.65 2.43
C MET A 84 6.72 -5.04 3.72
N ALA A 85 6.48 -5.63 4.89
CA ALA A 85 7.10 -5.21 6.14
C ALA A 85 8.62 -5.38 6.09
N ARG A 86 9.09 -6.54 5.62
CA ARG A 86 10.52 -6.78 5.44
C ARG A 86 11.11 -5.80 4.43
N ALA A 87 10.48 -5.64 3.27
CA ALA A 87 10.98 -4.75 2.23
C ALA A 87 10.99 -3.29 2.69
N ALA A 88 9.96 -2.81 3.40
CA ALA A 88 9.92 -1.47 3.96
C ALA A 88 11.04 -1.22 4.97
N ALA A 89 11.41 -2.23 5.76
CA ALA A 89 12.50 -2.13 6.73
C ALA A 89 13.90 -2.15 6.08
N PHE A 90 14.11 -2.96 5.05
CA PHE A 90 15.47 -3.30 4.60
C PHE A 90 15.78 -3.00 3.13
N GLU A 91 14.76 -2.78 2.30
CA GLU A 91 14.88 -2.75 0.84
C GLU A 91 14.33 -1.46 0.21
N ASP A 92 13.81 -0.52 1.01
CA ASP A 92 13.42 0.80 0.49
C ASP A 92 14.66 1.58 0.03
N PRO A 93 14.81 1.85 -1.29
CA PRO A 93 16.05 2.39 -1.85
C PRO A 93 16.32 3.85 -1.43
N ARG A 94 15.35 4.51 -0.81
CA ARG A 94 15.50 5.88 -0.29
C ARG A 94 16.22 5.92 1.05
N PHE A 95 16.30 4.79 1.76
CA PHE A 95 16.83 4.70 3.11
C PHE A 95 17.88 3.59 3.23
N ARG A 96 18.71 3.66 4.27
CA ARG A 96 19.54 2.52 4.64
C ARG A 96 18.67 1.46 5.33
N PRO A 97 19.05 0.17 5.27
CA PRO A 97 18.37 -0.88 6.02
C PRO A 97 18.23 -0.49 7.50
N LEU A 98 17.07 -0.80 8.08
CA LEU A 98 16.74 -0.48 9.47
C LEU A 98 17.75 -1.12 10.43
N ALA A 99 18.27 -0.33 11.37
CA ALA A 99 19.16 -0.82 12.42
C ALA A 99 18.36 -1.24 13.67
N ALA A 100 18.87 -2.23 14.41
CA ALA A 100 18.19 -2.75 15.61
C ALA A 100 17.98 -1.69 16.71
N ALA A 101 18.89 -0.73 16.81
CA ALA A 101 18.78 0.38 17.75
C ALA A 101 17.66 1.38 17.39
N GLU A 102 17.25 1.46 16.12
CA GLU A 102 16.16 2.34 15.68
C GLU A 102 14.79 1.74 15.99
N TRP A 103 14.67 0.40 16.01
CA TRP A 103 13.38 -0.30 16.06
C TRP A 103 12.48 0.08 17.24
N PRO A 104 12.99 0.28 18.48
CA PRO A 104 12.15 0.71 19.59
C PRO A 104 11.49 2.08 19.41
N GLU A 105 11.98 2.91 18.48
CA GLU A 105 11.46 4.25 18.17
C GLU A 105 10.63 4.27 16.87
N VAL A 106 10.36 3.10 16.28
CA VAL A 106 9.66 3.01 15.00
C VAL A 106 8.20 2.61 15.21
N ASP A 107 7.31 3.46 14.71
CA ASP A 107 5.91 3.16 14.50
C ASP A 107 5.70 2.60 13.10
N PHE A 108 4.59 1.89 12.90
CA PHE A 108 4.21 1.41 11.58
C PHE A 108 2.70 1.47 11.33
N ASP A 109 2.34 1.61 10.07
CA ASP A 109 0.97 1.51 9.58
C ASP A 109 0.88 0.51 8.42
N ILE A 110 -0.28 -0.14 8.30
CA ILE A 110 -0.59 -1.05 7.19
C ILE A 110 -1.75 -0.44 6.40
N SER A 111 -1.51 -0.13 5.13
CA SER A 111 -2.55 0.32 4.20
C SER A 111 -3.02 -0.87 3.35
N ILE A 112 -4.17 -1.44 3.69
CA ILE A 112 -4.80 -2.56 2.97
C ILE A 112 -5.57 -1.99 1.78
N LEU A 113 -5.27 -2.47 0.59
CA LEU A 113 -5.89 -2.00 -0.64
C LEU A 113 -7.09 -2.89 -0.97
N GLY A 114 -8.26 -2.27 -1.13
CA GLY A 114 -9.42 -2.93 -1.71
C GLY A 114 -9.22 -3.23 -3.20
N PRO A 115 -10.14 -4.02 -3.79
CA PRO A 115 -10.09 -4.35 -5.20
C PRO A 115 -10.16 -3.09 -6.05
N THR A 116 -9.25 -2.98 -7.02
CA THR A 116 -9.25 -1.89 -8.00
C THR A 116 -10.30 -2.15 -9.07
N SER A 117 -11.07 -1.12 -9.43
CA SER A 117 -11.98 -1.17 -10.58
C SER A 117 -11.79 0.06 -11.48
N PRO A 118 -12.11 -0.04 -12.79
CA PRO A 118 -12.10 1.11 -13.67
C PRO A 118 -13.01 2.21 -13.10
N CYS A 119 -12.47 3.42 -12.99
CA CYS A 119 -13.22 4.58 -12.57
C CYS A 119 -14.21 4.94 -13.69
N PRO A 120 -15.53 4.92 -13.42
CA PRO A 120 -16.54 5.13 -14.46
C PRO A 120 -16.61 6.60 -14.89
N ASP A 121 -16.35 7.52 -13.96
CA ASP A 121 -16.32 8.96 -14.19
C ASP A 121 -15.40 9.62 -13.15
N ILE A 122 -14.52 10.51 -13.59
CA ILE A 122 -13.60 11.24 -12.72
C ILE A 122 -14.33 12.20 -11.77
N ASP A 123 -15.53 12.63 -12.12
CA ASP A 123 -16.33 13.53 -11.29
C ASP A 123 -16.92 12.82 -10.05
N LEU A 124 -16.88 11.47 -10.03
CA LEU A 124 -17.23 10.65 -8.87
C LEU A 124 -16.06 10.41 -7.91
N ILE A 125 -14.88 10.96 -8.22
CA ILE A 125 -13.69 10.78 -7.38
C ILE A 125 -13.79 11.65 -6.12
N GLU A 126 -13.91 10.99 -4.96
CA GLU A 126 -13.76 11.60 -3.64
C GLU A 126 -12.29 11.51 -3.18
N LEU A 127 -11.57 12.64 -3.19
CA LEU A 127 -10.21 12.70 -2.66
C LEU A 127 -10.18 12.42 -1.16
N GLY A 128 -9.16 11.71 -0.68
CA GLY A 128 -9.07 11.24 0.71
C GLY A 128 -9.78 9.91 0.95
N ARG A 129 -10.75 9.56 0.10
CA ARG A 129 -11.45 8.26 0.12
C ARG A 129 -10.94 7.32 -0.95
N HIS A 130 -10.92 7.78 -2.21
CA HIS A 130 -10.49 6.97 -3.35
C HIS A 130 -8.98 7.12 -3.60
N GLY A 131 -8.28 5.99 -3.63
CA GLY A 131 -6.97 5.87 -4.22
C GLY A 131 -7.10 5.79 -5.74
N LEU A 132 -6.11 6.30 -6.46
CA LEU A 132 -6.17 6.42 -7.91
C LEU A 132 -4.96 5.77 -8.56
N MET A 133 -5.21 4.98 -9.61
CA MET A 133 -4.19 4.37 -10.45
C MET A 133 -4.43 4.75 -11.91
N LEU A 134 -3.37 5.15 -12.61
CA LEU A 134 -3.37 5.40 -14.04
C LEU A 134 -2.59 4.28 -14.74
N GLU A 135 -3.18 3.66 -15.73
CA GLU A 135 -2.48 2.80 -16.69
C GLU A 135 -2.60 3.41 -18.10
N ALA A 136 -1.47 3.73 -18.74
CA ALA A 136 -1.44 4.26 -20.09
C ALA A 136 -0.10 3.98 -20.76
N ARG A 137 -0.11 3.65 -22.06
CA ARG A 137 1.09 3.42 -22.89
C ARG A 137 2.09 2.42 -22.26
N GLY A 138 1.56 1.37 -21.62
CA GLY A 138 2.36 0.34 -20.93
C GLY A 138 3.01 0.80 -19.63
N ARG A 139 2.61 1.96 -19.09
CA ARG A 139 3.12 2.50 -17.81
C ARG A 139 2.01 2.63 -16.80
N THR A 140 2.37 2.50 -15.53
CA THR A 140 1.44 2.58 -14.41
C THR A 140 1.96 3.52 -13.34
N ALA A 141 1.06 4.30 -12.74
CA ALA A 141 1.33 5.04 -11.51
C ALA A 141 0.13 4.97 -10.57
N VAL A 142 0.40 5.15 -9.29
CA VAL A 142 -0.62 5.08 -8.23
C VAL A 142 -0.38 6.14 -7.15
N PHE A 143 -1.47 6.64 -6.56
CA PHE A 143 -1.48 7.34 -5.30
C PHE A 143 -2.49 6.74 -4.33
N LEU A 144 -2.08 6.62 -3.07
CA LEU A 144 -2.97 6.27 -1.97
C LEU A 144 -3.99 7.41 -1.72
N PRO A 145 -5.17 7.13 -1.15
CA PRO A 145 -6.24 8.11 -0.95
C PRO A 145 -5.82 9.42 -0.27
N GLN A 146 -4.90 9.33 0.70
CA GLN A 146 -4.44 10.47 1.50
C GLN A 146 -3.49 11.41 0.74
N VAL A 147 -2.74 10.91 -0.24
CA VAL A 147 -1.67 11.68 -0.89
C VAL A 147 -2.20 12.95 -1.57
N PRO A 148 -3.28 12.92 -2.38
CA PRO A 148 -3.85 14.13 -2.97
C PRO A 148 -4.27 15.18 -1.94
N VAL A 149 -4.81 14.74 -0.79
CA VAL A 149 -5.29 15.62 0.27
C VAL A 149 -4.13 16.28 0.98
N GLU A 150 -3.11 15.50 1.37
CA GLU A 150 -1.88 16.02 2.00
C GLU A 150 -1.15 17.04 1.12
N GLN A 151 -1.25 16.90 -0.19
CA GLN A 151 -0.60 17.78 -1.16
C GLN A 151 -1.49 18.96 -1.61
N GLY A 152 -2.75 19.01 -1.18
CA GLY A 152 -3.71 20.06 -1.59
C GLY A 152 -4.05 20.03 -3.08
N TRP A 153 -3.99 18.87 -3.73
CA TRP A 153 -4.30 18.73 -5.16
C TRP A 153 -5.81 18.59 -5.40
N SER A 154 -6.29 19.12 -6.54
CA SER A 154 -7.62 18.80 -7.06
C SER A 154 -7.61 17.46 -7.79
N VAL A 155 -8.78 16.87 -8.09
CA VAL A 155 -8.89 15.61 -8.86
C VAL A 155 -8.09 15.69 -10.16
N LYS A 156 -8.30 16.74 -10.95
CA LYS A 156 -7.54 16.96 -12.20
C LYS A 156 -6.04 17.12 -11.92
N GLY A 157 -5.67 17.85 -10.87
CA GLY A 157 -4.28 17.98 -10.43
C GLY A 157 -3.65 16.62 -10.09
N THR A 158 -4.35 15.75 -9.38
CA THR A 158 -3.90 14.40 -9.05
C THR A 158 -3.68 13.55 -10.30
N LEU A 159 -4.57 13.60 -11.27
CA LEU A 159 -4.42 12.88 -12.55
C LEU A 159 -3.20 13.36 -13.34
N GLU A 160 -2.90 14.67 -13.33
CA GLU A 160 -1.66 15.20 -13.91
C GLU A 160 -0.41 14.69 -13.16
N GLN A 161 -0.45 14.64 -11.83
CA GLN A 161 0.66 14.07 -11.05
C GLN A 161 0.82 12.57 -11.29
N LEU A 162 -0.26 11.83 -11.57
CA LEU A 162 -0.17 10.42 -11.97
C LEU A 162 0.53 10.26 -13.32
N CYS A 163 0.19 11.10 -14.30
CA CYS A 163 0.92 11.13 -15.57
C CYS A 163 2.41 11.37 -15.33
N ARG A 164 2.76 12.40 -14.54
CA ARG A 164 4.15 12.71 -14.20
C ARG A 164 4.86 11.56 -13.49
N LYS A 165 4.20 10.92 -12.52
CA LYS A 165 4.75 9.77 -11.77
C LYS A 165 4.98 8.55 -12.67
N ALA A 166 4.11 8.34 -13.67
CA ALA A 166 4.31 7.32 -14.71
C ALA A 166 5.32 7.77 -15.79
N SER A 167 5.97 8.92 -15.64
CA SER A 167 6.85 9.54 -16.64
C SER A 167 6.17 9.76 -18.00
N LEU A 168 4.86 9.98 -18.00
CA LEU A 168 4.03 10.23 -19.18
C LEU A 168 3.89 11.73 -19.45
N PRO A 169 3.64 12.15 -20.70
CA PRO A 169 3.35 13.55 -21.02
C PRO A 169 2.15 14.10 -20.22
N PRO A 170 2.14 15.39 -19.87
CA PRO A 170 0.97 16.04 -19.25
C PRO A 170 -0.31 15.81 -20.05
N GLY A 171 -1.42 15.59 -19.34
CA GLY A 171 -2.73 15.36 -19.91
C GLY A 171 -2.98 13.97 -20.50
N THR A 172 -2.01 13.06 -20.46
CA THR A 172 -2.16 11.68 -20.98
C THR A 172 -3.35 10.93 -20.38
N TRP A 173 -3.81 11.28 -19.18
CA TRP A 173 -5.00 10.69 -18.55
C TRP A 173 -6.30 10.92 -19.35
N ARG A 174 -6.32 11.87 -20.31
CA ARG A 174 -7.44 12.12 -21.23
C ARG A 174 -7.37 11.28 -22.51
N ASP A 175 -6.27 10.59 -22.74
CA ASP A 175 -6.09 9.76 -23.94
C ASP A 175 -7.08 8.59 -23.93
N ARG A 176 -7.54 8.15 -25.10
CA ARG A 176 -8.42 6.97 -25.22
C ARG A 176 -7.80 5.66 -24.73
N THR A 177 -6.47 5.62 -24.62
CA THR A 177 -5.71 4.46 -24.17
C THR A 177 -5.39 4.52 -22.68
N ALA A 178 -5.76 5.61 -21.99
CA ALA A 178 -5.60 5.72 -20.56
C ALA A 178 -6.79 5.07 -19.86
N VAL A 179 -6.50 4.21 -18.90
CA VAL A 179 -7.50 3.67 -17.98
C VAL A 179 -7.20 4.21 -16.59
N ILE A 180 -8.17 4.91 -16.02
CA ILE A 180 -8.14 5.35 -14.64
C ILE A 180 -8.85 4.28 -13.82
N TYR A 181 -8.19 3.81 -12.78
CA TYR A 181 -8.77 2.91 -11.78
C TYR A 181 -8.90 3.66 -10.47
N TRP A 182 -9.95 3.33 -9.72
CA TRP A 182 -10.13 3.73 -8.34
C TRP A 182 -10.12 2.51 -7.42
N TYR A 183 -9.85 2.74 -6.14
CA TYR A 183 -9.97 1.76 -5.07
C TYR A 183 -10.13 2.50 -3.74
N GLU A 184 -10.59 1.80 -2.71
CA GLU A 184 -10.52 2.30 -1.34
C GLU A 184 -9.39 1.58 -0.60
N ALA A 185 -8.77 2.27 0.36
CA ALA A 185 -7.78 1.68 1.23
C ALA A 185 -8.21 1.82 2.69
N THR A 186 -8.00 0.78 3.47
CA THR A 186 -8.16 0.81 4.92
C THR A 186 -6.78 0.87 5.55
N VAL A 187 -6.48 1.98 6.22
CA VAL A 187 -5.25 2.14 7.00
C VAL A 187 -5.51 1.69 8.41
N ILE A 188 -4.67 0.79 8.92
CA ILE A 188 -4.68 0.32 10.30
C ILE A 188 -3.33 0.64 10.95
N HIS A 189 -3.38 1.01 12.21
CA HIS A 189 -2.23 1.31 13.07
C HIS A 189 -2.38 0.56 14.40
N PRO A 190 -1.28 0.13 15.03
CA PRO A 190 -1.28 -0.48 16.36
C PRO A 190 -1.94 0.36 17.46
#